data_AF-A0A7X6PDV4-F1
#
_entry.id   AF-A0A7X6PDV4-F1
#
_cell.length_a   1.000
_cell.length_b   1.000
_cell.length_c   1.000
_cell.angle_alpha   90.00
_cell.angle_beta   90.00
_cell.angle_gamma   90.00
#
_symmetry.space_group_name_H-M   'P 1'
#
loop_
_entity.id
_entity.type
_entity.pdbx_description
1 polymer ?
#
loop_
_entity_poly.entity_id
_entity_poly.type
_entity_poly.pdbx_seq_one_letter_code
_entity_poly.pdbx_strand_id
1 'polypeptide(L)'
;MIRRKFYSVFLLLILLAICNSLQARVIRVYIMRTEPYMEGKVFGNAGSYVKIRGQIYGEVDPDDPHNSMIQDIQLAPKNKDGNVEYISDYIIIRPADMSKSNGLLFLSLPNRGNPFDADSLLLSRGYIYAWCAWQGDVLKGNDRLLMRVPYAGAGGDEISGIHRTEYQVNTSTKTLNLGSGTFTGTSHHSYETVSHDNSDFTLTKRVLEQDER
;
A
#
# COMPACT_ATOMS: atom_id res chain seq x y z
N MET A 1 7.73 -52.73 21.77
CA MET A 1 6.75 -51.94 20.99
C MET A 1 6.37 -50.59 21.64
N ILE A 2 6.51 -50.43 22.97
CA ILE A 2 6.06 -49.22 23.72
C ILE A 2 7.03 -48.03 23.60
N ARG A 3 8.35 -48.26 23.59
CA ARG A 3 9.37 -47.18 23.46
C ARG A 3 9.28 -46.39 22.15
N ARG A 4 8.96 -47.04 21.03
CA ARG A 4 8.85 -46.39 19.71
C ARG A 4 7.70 -45.36 19.65
N LYS A 5 6.58 -45.63 20.33
CA LYS A 5 5.43 -44.71 20.39
C LYS A 5 5.73 -43.45 21.20
N PHE A 6 6.56 -43.55 22.24
CA PHE A 6 6.96 -42.40 23.06
C PHE A 6 7.83 -41.40 22.30
N TYR A 7 8.82 -41.87 21.53
CA TYR A 7 9.64 -40.99 20.70
C TYR A 7 8.81 -40.29 19.61
N SER A 8 7.84 -40.98 19.01
CA SER A 8 6.96 -40.38 18.00
C SER A 8 6.04 -39.29 18.57
N VAL A 9 5.52 -39.46 19.79
CA VAL A 9 4.69 -38.45 20.46
C VAL A 9 5.53 -37.23 20.88
N PHE A 10 6.75 -37.47 21.38
CA PHE A 10 7.67 -36.40 21.76
C PHE A 10 8.14 -35.58 20.55
N LEU A 11 8.43 -36.22 19.42
CA LEU A 11 8.80 -35.54 18.17
C LEU A 11 7.64 -34.71 17.59
N LEU A 12 6.39 -35.20 17.69
CA LEU A 12 5.19 -34.48 17.26
C LEU A 12 4.92 -33.22 18.11
N LEU A 13 5.14 -33.31 19.42
CA LEU A 13 5.03 -32.17 20.34
C LEU A 13 6.09 -31.09 20.06
N ILE A 14 7.32 -31.49 19.70
CA ILE A 14 8.37 -30.57 19.27
C ILE A 14 8.00 -29.89 17.94
N LEU A 15 7.48 -30.64 16.96
CA LEU A 15 7.04 -30.08 15.67
C LEU A 15 5.87 -29.09 15.83
N LEU A 16 4.91 -29.37 16.72
CA LEU A 16 3.81 -28.44 17.05
C LEU A 16 4.30 -27.18 17.77
N ALA A 17 5.39 -27.26 18.55
CA ALA A 17 5.99 -26.12 19.23
C ALA A 17 6.84 -25.22 18.31
N ILE A 18 7.20 -25.68 17.11
CA ILE A 18 7.97 -24.92 16.11
C ILE A 18 7.06 -24.26 15.05
N CYS A 19 5.73 -24.38 15.17
CA CYS A 19 4.80 -23.58 14.38
C CYS A 19 4.82 -22.11 14.89
N ASN A 20 5.87 -21.38 14.57
CA ASN A 20 5.79 -19.92 14.59
C ASN A 20 4.76 -19.52 13.54
N SER A 21 3.70 -18.85 13.96
CA SER A 21 2.80 -18.19 13.03
C SER A 21 3.59 -17.05 12.37
N LEU A 22 4.11 -17.28 11.17
CA LEU A 22 4.47 -16.20 10.24
C LEU A 22 3.19 -15.39 10.02
N GLN A 23 3.08 -14.25 10.69
CA GLN A 23 1.99 -13.33 10.46
C GLN A 23 2.58 -12.00 9.99
N ALA A 24 2.46 -11.73 8.69
CA ALA A 24 2.28 -10.37 8.23
C ALA A 24 0.94 -9.91 8.82
N ARG A 25 0.98 -9.30 10.01
CA ARG A 25 -0.23 -9.08 10.80
C ARG A 25 -0.70 -7.65 10.60
N VAL A 26 -1.97 -7.52 10.25
CA VAL A 26 -2.71 -6.31 10.61
C VAL A 26 -2.76 -6.27 12.14
N ILE A 27 -1.99 -5.37 12.74
CA ILE A 27 -1.94 -5.21 14.20
C ILE A 27 -3.15 -4.44 14.72
N ARG A 28 -3.72 -3.55 13.90
CA ARG A 28 -4.83 -2.70 14.30
C ARG A 28 -5.60 -2.20 13.09
N VAL A 29 -6.93 -2.20 13.22
CA VAL A 29 -7.84 -1.51 12.30
C VAL A 29 -8.51 -0.38 13.07
N TYR A 30 -8.33 0.85 12.59
CA TYR A 30 -8.89 2.05 13.20
C TYR A 30 -9.97 2.65 12.29
N ILE A 31 -11.20 2.71 12.78
CA ILE A 31 -12.31 3.39 12.09
C ILE A 31 -12.25 4.88 12.45
N MET A 32 -12.05 5.73 11.45
CA MET A 32 -12.04 7.18 11.64
C MET A 32 -13.43 7.78 11.44
N ARG A 33 -14.18 7.27 10.46
CA ARG A 33 -15.49 7.81 10.10
C ARG A 33 -16.39 6.71 9.55
N THR A 34 -17.65 6.74 9.95
CA THR A 34 -18.74 5.97 9.34
C THR A 34 -19.87 6.92 9.01
N GLU A 35 -20.37 6.88 7.79
CA GLU A 35 -21.43 7.78 7.31
C GLU A 35 -22.33 7.07 6.28
N PRO A 36 -23.58 7.53 6.07
CA PRO A 36 -24.39 7.05 4.96
C PRO A 36 -23.68 7.26 3.61
N TYR A 37 -23.65 6.23 2.77
CA TYR A 37 -23.10 6.37 1.41
C TYR A 37 -24.14 7.04 0.50
N MET A 38 -23.70 8.05 -0.27
CA MET A 38 -24.55 8.85 -1.17
C MET A 38 -25.86 9.31 -0.51
N GLU A 39 -25.75 9.93 0.67
CA GLU A 39 -26.90 10.48 1.41
C GLU A 39 -27.98 9.44 1.76
N GLY A 40 -27.60 8.16 1.87
CA GLY A 40 -28.52 7.08 2.22
C GLY A 40 -29.31 6.52 1.04
N LYS A 41 -28.90 6.82 -0.21
CA LYS A 41 -29.47 6.24 -1.42
C LYS A 41 -29.61 4.72 -1.31
N VAL A 42 -30.74 4.21 -1.80
CA VAL A 42 -31.05 2.77 -1.82
C VAL A 42 -30.63 2.16 -3.16
N PHE A 43 -30.01 0.99 -3.10
CA PHE A 43 -29.58 0.23 -4.26
C PHE A 43 -30.29 -1.12 -4.31
N GLY A 44 -31.35 -1.20 -5.12
CA GLY A 44 -32.14 -2.43 -5.30
C GLY A 44 -32.57 -3.06 -3.97
N ASN A 45 -32.51 -4.40 -3.92
CA ASN A 45 -32.88 -5.16 -2.72
C ASN A 45 -31.81 -5.11 -1.62
N ALA A 46 -30.58 -4.68 -1.94
CA ALA A 46 -29.49 -4.56 -0.98
C ALA A 46 -29.70 -3.42 0.04
N GLY A 47 -30.58 -2.47 -0.27
CA GLY A 47 -30.91 -1.36 0.62
C GLY A 47 -29.92 -0.19 0.51
N SER A 48 -29.88 0.64 1.55
CA SER A 48 -28.88 1.71 1.68
C SER A 48 -27.53 1.16 2.14
N TYR A 49 -26.49 1.95 1.95
CA TYR A 49 -25.11 1.59 2.26
C TYR A 49 -24.49 2.57 3.25
N VAL A 50 -23.46 2.12 3.95
CA VAL A 50 -22.58 2.98 4.75
C VAL A 50 -21.18 3.00 4.16
N LYS A 51 -20.53 4.16 4.21
CA LYS A 51 -19.11 4.36 3.90
C LYS A 51 -18.33 4.45 5.20
N ILE A 52 -17.31 3.62 5.32
CA ILE A 52 -16.39 3.55 6.46
C ILE A 52 -15.02 3.95 5.95
N ARG A 53 -14.38 4.93 6.58
CA ARG A 53 -13.00 5.33 6.30
C ARG A 53 -12.15 5.10 7.53
N GLY A 54 -10.94 4.60 7.34
CA GLY A 54 -10.05 4.27 8.44
C GLY A 54 -8.61 4.01 8.02
N GLN A 55 -7.85 3.48 8.98
CA GLN A 55 -6.45 3.13 8.82
C GLN A 55 -6.18 1.71 9.32
N ILE A 56 -5.41 0.96 8.55
CA ILE A 56 -4.83 -0.32 8.92
C ILE A 56 -3.39 -0.05 9.34
N TYR A 57 -3.03 -0.48 10.54
CA TYR A 57 -1.65 -0.57 10.98
C TYR A 57 -1.22 -2.03 10.83
N GLY A 58 -0.07 -2.25 10.21
CA GLY A 58 0.45 -3.58 10.01
C GLY A 58 1.95 -3.67 10.23
N GLU A 59 2.39 -4.91 10.36
CA GLU A 59 3.78 -5.30 10.55
C GLU A 59 4.12 -6.43 9.57
N VAL A 60 5.31 -6.37 8.99
CA VAL A 60 5.85 -7.36 8.06
C VAL A 60 7.16 -7.90 8.63
N ASP A 61 7.28 -9.22 8.74
CA ASP A 61 8.53 -9.87 9.13
C ASP A 61 9.49 -9.86 7.92
N PRO A 62 10.64 -9.16 8.00
CA PRO A 62 11.61 -9.12 6.92
C PRO A 62 12.29 -10.48 6.67
N ASP A 63 12.32 -11.37 7.66
CA ASP A 63 12.99 -12.67 7.60
C ASP A 63 12.04 -13.79 7.13
N ASP A 64 10.76 -13.50 6.95
CA ASP A 64 9.79 -14.40 6.33
C ASP A 64 10.10 -14.56 4.82
N PRO A 65 10.32 -15.80 4.33
CA PRO A 65 10.57 -16.05 2.91
C PRO A 65 9.50 -15.53 1.94
N HIS A 66 8.25 -15.37 2.38
CA HIS A 66 7.18 -14.80 1.54
C HIS A 66 7.36 -13.29 1.32
N ASN A 67 8.07 -12.61 2.21
CA ASN A 67 8.33 -11.17 2.12
C ASN A 67 9.67 -10.85 1.42
N SER A 68 10.45 -11.87 1.03
CA SER A 68 11.75 -11.67 0.37
C SER A 68 11.66 -10.96 -0.99
N MET A 69 10.46 -10.91 -1.58
CA MET A 69 10.19 -10.16 -2.81
C MET A 69 10.06 -8.65 -2.59
N ILE A 70 9.92 -8.19 -1.35
CA ILE A 70 9.85 -6.77 -1.01
C ILE A 70 11.27 -6.21 -1.06
N GLN A 71 11.52 -5.35 -2.04
CA GLN A 71 12.82 -4.73 -2.25
C GLN A 71 13.28 -3.99 -0.99
N ASP A 72 14.55 -4.18 -0.62
CA ASP A 72 15.22 -3.52 0.50
C ASP A 72 14.55 -3.70 1.87
N ILE A 73 13.66 -4.68 2.04
CA ILE A 73 12.95 -4.90 3.32
C ILE A 73 13.91 -5.15 4.49
N GLN A 74 15.08 -5.74 4.21
CA GLN A 74 16.12 -5.98 5.22
C GLN A 74 16.84 -4.70 5.67
N LEU A 75 16.75 -3.64 4.88
CA LEU A 75 17.31 -2.32 5.16
C LEU A 75 16.29 -1.39 5.83
N ALA A 76 15.01 -1.78 5.89
CA ALA A 76 13.98 -0.98 6.55
C ALA A 76 14.18 -1.00 8.09
N PRO A 77 13.90 0.12 8.79
CA PRO A 77 13.89 0.15 10.24
C PRO A 77 12.85 -0.83 10.78
N LYS A 78 13.30 -1.62 11.77
CA LYS A 78 12.52 -2.67 12.42
C LYS A 78 12.06 -2.18 13.80
N ASN A 79 10.85 -2.53 14.20
CA ASN A 79 10.35 -2.25 15.54
C ASN A 79 11.00 -3.19 16.58
N LYS A 80 10.61 -3.05 17.86
CA LYS A 80 11.15 -3.86 18.97
C LYS A 80 10.94 -5.38 18.81
N ASP A 81 9.97 -5.78 17.99
CA ASP A 81 9.63 -7.17 17.71
C ASP A 81 10.35 -7.69 16.46
N GLY A 82 11.19 -6.87 15.81
CA GLY A 82 11.95 -7.22 14.61
C GLY A 82 11.20 -7.00 13.29
N ASN A 83 9.97 -6.47 13.32
CA ASN A 83 9.13 -6.31 12.14
C ASN A 83 9.22 -4.90 11.54
N VAL A 84 8.94 -4.80 10.24
CA VAL A 84 8.80 -3.52 9.51
C VAL A 84 7.35 -3.04 9.60
N GLU A 85 7.14 -1.84 10.13
CA GLU A 85 5.79 -1.27 10.32
C GLU A 85 5.29 -0.54 9.07
N TYR A 86 3.98 -0.58 8.82
CA TYR A 86 3.33 0.21 7.78
C TYR A 86 1.93 0.66 8.21
N ILE A 87 1.42 1.69 7.55
CA ILE A 87 0.04 2.17 7.75
C ILE A 87 -0.63 2.36 6.39
N SER A 88 -1.77 1.72 6.15
CA SER A 88 -2.57 1.86 4.92
C SER A 88 -3.94 2.47 5.21
N ASP A 89 -4.28 3.58 4.53
CA ASP A 89 -5.65 4.10 4.57
C ASP A 89 -6.60 3.16 3.82
N TYR A 90 -7.83 3.03 4.31
CA TYR A 90 -8.86 2.25 3.65
C TYR A 90 -10.22 2.96 3.60
N ILE A 91 -11.03 2.55 2.62
CA ILE A 91 -12.46 2.81 2.56
C ILE A 91 -13.18 1.47 2.41
N ILE A 92 -14.26 1.27 3.15
CA ILE A 92 -15.22 0.18 2.94
C ILE A 92 -16.59 0.78 2.66
N ILE A 93 -17.26 0.29 1.62
CA ILE A 93 -18.68 0.54 1.36
C ILE A 93 -19.41 -0.79 1.50
N ARG A 94 -20.38 -0.87 2.40
CA ARG A 94 -21.14 -2.10 2.67
C ARG A 94 -22.62 -1.81 2.90
N PRO A 95 -23.53 -2.78 2.69
CA PRO A 95 -24.94 -2.61 3.03
C PRO A 95 -25.10 -2.15 4.48
N ALA A 96 -26.01 -1.21 4.73
CA ALA A 96 -26.31 -0.74 6.09
C ALA A 96 -26.85 -1.91 6.93
N ASP A 97 -27.72 -2.72 6.33
CA ASP A 97 -28.18 -4.02 6.83
C ASP A 97 -27.35 -5.14 6.19
N MET A 98 -26.45 -5.74 6.97
CA MET A 98 -25.53 -6.77 6.51
C MET A 98 -26.22 -8.08 6.10
N SER A 99 -27.46 -8.34 6.53
CA SER A 99 -28.22 -9.51 6.05
C SER A 99 -28.52 -9.46 4.55
N LYS A 100 -28.40 -8.26 3.95
CA LYS A 100 -28.62 -8.01 2.53
C LYS A 100 -27.34 -8.02 1.69
N SER A 101 -26.19 -8.31 2.31
CA SER A 101 -24.96 -8.55 1.57
C SER A 101 -25.02 -9.90 0.87
N ASN A 102 -24.40 -9.98 -0.31
CA ASN A 102 -24.20 -11.24 -1.01
C ASN A 102 -22.93 -11.99 -0.56
N GLY A 103 -22.20 -11.47 0.42
CA GLY A 103 -20.97 -12.07 0.95
C GLY A 103 -19.73 -11.91 0.07
N LEU A 104 -19.82 -11.16 -1.04
CA LEU A 104 -18.70 -10.92 -1.95
C LEU A 104 -18.08 -9.53 -1.72
N LEU A 105 -16.75 -9.51 -1.65
CA LEU A 105 -15.95 -8.30 -1.56
C LEU A 105 -15.32 -7.97 -2.91
N PHE A 106 -15.57 -6.77 -3.40
CA PHE A 106 -14.78 -6.15 -4.45
C PHE A 106 -13.65 -5.34 -3.81
N LEU A 107 -12.41 -5.82 -3.94
CA LEU A 107 -11.22 -5.14 -3.45
C LEU A 107 -10.53 -4.41 -4.61
N SER A 108 -10.18 -3.14 -4.40
CA SER A 108 -9.39 -2.35 -5.34
C SER A 108 -8.19 -1.70 -4.67
N LEU A 109 -7.07 -1.70 -5.37
CA LEU A 109 -5.88 -0.91 -5.06
C LEU A 109 -5.92 0.34 -5.94
N PRO A 110 -6.42 1.48 -5.45
CA PRO A 110 -6.66 2.63 -6.29
C PRO A 110 -5.33 3.20 -6.80
N ASN A 111 -5.27 3.43 -8.11
CA ASN A 111 -4.11 4.03 -8.75
C ASN A 111 -3.81 5.39 -8.10
N ARG A 112 -2.61 5.54 -7.53
CA ARG A 112 -2.13 6.73 -6.81
C ARG A 112 -3.09 7.20 -5.72
N GLY A 113 -3.72 6.24 -5.05
CA GLY A 113 -4.63 6.51 -3.95
C GLY A 113 -5.97 7.12 -4.36
N ASN A 114 -6.35 7.19 -5.64
CA ASN A 114 -7.63 7.79 -6.05
C ASN A 114 -8.74 6.73 -6.10
N PRO A 115 -9.59 6.59 -5.05
CA PRO A 115 -10.73 5.69 -5.11
C PRO A 115 -11.74 6.20 -6.15
N PHE A 116 -12.50 5.29 -6.73
CA PHE A 116 -13.62 5.58 -7.61
C PHE A 116 -14.93 5.21 -6.92
N ASP A 117 -16.05 5.71 -7.43
CA ASP A 117 -17.36 5.36 -6.89
C ASP A 117 -17.71 3.90 -7.14
N ALA A 118 -18.41 3.28 -6.19
CA ALA A 118 -18.86 1.90 -6.34
C ALA A 118 -19.90 1.78 -7.48
N ASP A 119 -19.82 0.68 -8.23
CA ASP A 119 -20.76 0.42 -9.32
C ASP A 119 -22.17 0.16 -8.76
N SER A 120 -23.16 0.93 -9.21
CA SER A 120 -24.53 0.84 -8.70
C SER A 120 -25.20 -0.52 -8.96
N LEU A 121 -24.85 -1.22 -10.04
CA LEU A 121 -25.36 -2.56 -10.32
C LEU A 121 -24.78 -3.56 -9.30
N LEU A 122 -23.48 -3.47 -9.00
CA LEU A 122 -22.87 -4.31 -7.97
C LEU A 122 -23.43 -4.00 -6.57
N LEU A 123 -23.65 -2.72 -6.24
CA LEU A 123 -24.34 -2.35 -5.00
C LEU A 123 -25.77 -2.90 -4.95
N SER A 124 -26.53 -2.86 -6.06
CA SER A 124 -27.88 -3.43 -6.09
C SER A 124 -27.93 -4.94 -5.84
N ARG A 125 -26.79 -5.63 -6.01
CA ARG A 125 -26.60 -7.06 -5.80
C ARG A 125 -26.00 -7.39 -4.43
N GLY A 126 -25.76 -6.41 -3.56
CA GLY A 126 -25.30 -6.64 -2.18
C GLY A 126 -23.77 -6.76 -2.02
N TYR A 127 -22.98 -6.34 -3.00
CA TYR A 127 -21.51 -6.38 -2.92
C TYR A 127 -20.98 -5.43 -1.85
N ILE A 128 -19.92 -5.85 -1.15
CA ILE A 128 -19.09 -4.96 -0.35
C ILE A 128 -17.97 -4.45 -1.26
N TYR A 129 -17.64 -3.18 -1.16
CA TYR A 129 -16.46 -2.59 -1.78
C TYR A 129 -15.43 -2.26 -0.72
N ALA A 130 -14.16 -2.52 -1.01
CA ALA A 130 -13.05 -2.00 -0.24
C ALA A 130 -11.98 -1.42 -1.16
N TRP A 131 -11.39 -0.32 -0.71
CA TRP A 131 -10.16 0.22 -1.24
C TRP A 131 -9.13 0.26 -0.12
N CYS A 132 -7.89 -0.12 -0.41
CA CYS A 132 -6.76 0.12 0.48
C CYS A 132 -5.60 0.75 -0.27
N ALA A 133 -4.91 1.68 0.38
CA ALA A 133 -3.72 2.29 -0.18
C ALA A 133 -2.59 1.27 -0.30
N TRP A 134 -1.86 1.33 -1.41
CA TRP A 134 -0.76 0.42 -1.70
C TRP A 134 0.55 1.14 -2.07
N GLN A 135 0.47 2.45 -2.35
CA GLN A 135 1.56 3.21 -2.91
C GLN A 135 2.10 4.20 -1.87
N GLY A 136 3.39 4.09 -1.56
CA GLY A 136 4.05 4.76 -0.42
C GLY A 136 4.54 6.18 -0.67
N ASP A 137 4.62 6.62 -1.93
CA ASP A 137 5.17 7.92 -2.33
C ASP A 137 4.09 8.94 -2.73
N VAL A 138 2.81 8.64 -2.54
CA VAL A 138 1.69 9.53 -2.91
C VAL A 138 1.53 10.66 -1.90
N LEU A 139 1.45 11.89 -2.39
CA LEU A 139 1.15 13.09 -1.61
C LEU A 139 -0.32 13.17 -1.21
N LYS A 140 -0.56 13.60 0.03
CA LYS A 140 -1.89 13.93 0.56
C LYS A 140 -2.59 14.99 -0.30
N GLY A 141 -3.88 14.80 -0.53
CA GLY A 141 -4.74 15.74 -1.24
C GLY A 141 -5.87 15.02 -1.98
N ASN A 142 -6.89 15.75 -2.41
CA ASN A 142 -8.01 15.23 -3.23
C ASN A 142 -8.62 13.91 -2.69
N ASP A 143 -8.76 13.81 -1.36
CA ASP A 143 -9.27 12.62 -0.67
C ASP A 143 -8.55 11.29 -0.97
N ARG A 144 -7.31 11.34 -1.45
CA ARG A 144 -6.51 10.14 -1.72
C ARG A 144 -6.34 9.25 -0.49
N LEU A 145 -6.24 7.95 -0.73
CA LEU A 145 -5.81 6.94 0.25
C LEU A 145 -4.28 6.84 0.21
N LEU A 146 -3.66 7.00 1.37
CA LEU A 146 -2.20 7.00 1.51
C LEU A 146 -1.71 5.73 2.18
N MET A 147 -0.59 5.21 1.69
CA MET A 147 0.20 4.22 2.41
C MET A 147 1.42 4.93 2.98
N ARG A 148 1.77 4.62 4.22
CA ARG A 148 3.02 5.07 4.85
C ARG A 148 3.86 3.84 5.12
N VAL A 149 5.07 3.87 4.61
CA VAL A 149 6.11 2.86 4.79
C VAL A 149 7.38 3.57 5.22
N PRO A 150 8.28 2.92 5.96
CA PRO A 150 9.55 3.51 6.30
C PRO A 150 10.47 3.58 5.07
N TYR A 151 11.47 4.46 5.14
CA TYR A 151 12.57 4.45 4.19
C TYR A 151 13.57 3.36 4.56
N ALA A 152 14.13 2.71 3.54
CA ALA A 152 15.26 1.80 3.70
C ALA A 152 16.53 2.60 4.01
N GLY A 153 17.37 2.08 4.91
CA GLY A 153 18.62 2.69 5.34
C GLY A 153 19.75 1.68 5.48
N ALA A 154 20.98 2.10 5.23
CA ALA A 154 22.18 1.27 5.41
C ALA A 154 22.86 1.66 6.73
N GLY A 155 22.73 0.83 7.77
CA GLY A 155 23.37 1.12 9.06
C GLY A 155 22.81 2.34 9.81
N GLY A 156 21.62 2.81 9.44
CA GLY A 156 21.00 4.03 9.96
C GLY A 156 21.17 5.25 9.04
N ASP A 157 21.99 5.15 8.01
CA ASP A 157 22.18 6.19 7.01
C ASP A 157 21.20 6.05 5.83
N GLU A 158 20.92 7.17 5.16
CA GLU A 158 20.10 7.18 3.94
C GLU A 158 20.78 6.42 2.80
N ILE A 159 19.97 5.71 2.03
CA ILE A 159 20.45 5.07 0.80
C ILE A 159 20.44 6.13 -0.31
N SER A 160 21.62 6.40 -0.87
CA SER A 160 21.78 7.28 -2.02
C SER A 160 22.45 6.55 -3.18
N GLY A 161 22.23 7.06 -4.39
CA GLY A 161 22.82 6.48 -5.59
C GLY A 161 22.46 7.29 -6.84
N ILE A 162 22.99 6.86 -7.98
CA ILE A 162 22.65 7.47 -9.27
C ILE A 162 21.20 7.14 -9.59
N HIS A 163 20.34 8.15 -9.55
CA HIS A 163 18.96 8.05 -10.00
C HIS A 163 18.83 8.65 -11.40
N ARG A 164 18.43 7.83 -12.37
CA ARG A 164 18.07 8.30 -13.70
C ARG A 164 16.55 8.40 -13.79
N THR A 165 16.08 9.59 -14.16
CA THR A 165 14.66 9.85 -14.39
C THR A 165 14.49 10.61 -15.71
N GLU A 166 13.38 10.37 -16.38
CA GLU A 166 13.03 11.04 -17.63
C GLU A 166 11.92 12.05 -17.41
N TYR A 167 12.09 13.24 -17.98
CA TYR A 167 11.09 14.30 -17.94
C TYR A 167 10.60 14.63 -19.33
N GLN A 168 9.29 14.74 -19.47
CA GLN A 168 8.64 15.22 -20.70
C GLN A 168 8.15 16.64 -20.50
N VAL A 169 8.59 17.54 -21.39
CA VAL A 169 8.22 18.96 -21.38
C VAL A 169 7.07 19.17 -22.36
N ASN A 170 5.85 19.27 -21.85
CA ASN A 170 4.65 19.45 -22.69
C ASN A 170 4.38 20.93 -23.07
N THR A 171 5.03 21.87 -22.38
CA THR A 171 4.91 23.32 -22.63
C THR A 171 6.23 23.98 -22.31
N SER A 172 6.62 25.02 -23.06
CA SER A 172 7.84 25.79 -22.80
C SER A 172 7.90 26.26 -21.35
N THR A 173 8.90 25.80 -20.60
CA THR A 173 9.10 26.13 -19.18
C THR A 173 10.58 26.15 -18.85
N LYS A 174 10.94 26.88 -17.79
CA LYS A 174 12.29 26.90 -17.20
C LYS A 174 12.41 26.01 -15.95
N THR A 175 11.28 25.54 -15.42
CA THR A 175 11.23 24.75 -14.18
C THR A 175 10.25 23.60 -14.34
N LEU A 176 10.63 22.43 -13.83
CA LEU A 176 9.78 21.25 -13.71
C LEU A 176 9.88 20.69 -12.29
N ASN A 177 8.77 20.13 -11.80
CA ASN A 177 8.77 19.43 -10.51
C ASN A 177 9.31 18.00 -10.69
N LEU A 178 10.30 17.63 -9.88
CA LEU A 178 11.02 16.35 -9.98
C LEU A 178 10.17 15.12 -9.60
N GLY A 179 9.10 15.32 -8.82
CA GLY A 179 8.13 14.28 -8.45
C GLY A 179 6.93 14.19 -9.40
N SER A 180 7.00 14.89 -10.54
CA SER A 180 5.90 15.00 -11.51
C SER A 180 6.30 14.58 -12.92
N GLY A 181 5.31 14.12 -13.66
CA GLY A 181 5.44 13.71 -15.06
C GLY A 181 4.09 13.72 -15.76
N THR A 182 4.09 13.53 -17.09
CA THR A 182 2.89 13.57 -17.95
C THR A 182 1.73 12.76 -17.37
N PHE A 183 2.03 11.56 -16.86
CA PHE A 183 1.01 10.73 -16.24
C PHE A 183 0.81 11.07 -14.77
N THR A 184 1.86 11.34 -13.99
CA THR A 184 1.83 11.42 -12.52
C THR A 184 1.31 12.73 -11.95
N GLY A 185 1.37 13.84 -12.69
CA GLY A 185 1.07 15.17 -12.16
C GLY A 185 1.86 15.45 -10.87
N THR A 186 1.36 16.33 -10.00
CA THR A 186 2.02 16.70 -8.73
C THR A 186 1.56 15.84 -7.55
N SER A 187 1.39 14.52 -7.79
CA SER A 187 0.80 13.62 -6.80
C SER A 187 1.79 12.76 -6.01
N HIS A 188 3.11 12.92 -6.22
CA HIS A 188 4.13 12.10 -5.57
C HIS A 188 5.23 12.94 -4.94
N HIS A 189 5.87 12.37 -3.92
CA HIS A 189 7.13 12.86 -3.40
C HIS A 189 8.22 12.73 -4.48
N SER A 190 9.10 13.72 -4.57
CA SER A 190 10.40 13.56 -5.23
C SER A 190 11.41 13.02 -4.23
N TYR A 191 12.41 12.28 -4.71
CA TYR A 191 13.62 12.06 -3.92
C TYR A 191 14.36 13.39 -3.72
N GLU A 192 14.83 13.63 -2.51
CA GLU A 192 15.70 14.75 -2.22
C GLU A 192 17.04 14.56 -2.92
N THR A 193 17.66 15.66 -3.36
CA THR A 193 18.99 15.60 -3.96
C THR A 193 20.05 15.51 -2.88
N VAL A 194 21.07 14.67 -3.07
CA VAL A 194 22.21 14.55 -2.15
C VAL A 194 23.04 15.83 -2.05
N SER A 195 22.94 16.71 -3.05
CA SER A 195 23.63 18.00 -3.11
C SER A 195 22.86 19.00 -3.98
N HIS A 196 22.95 20.28 -3.62
CA HIS A 196 22.54 21.39 -4.50
C HIS A 196 23.65 21.83 -5.46
N ASP A 197 24.89 21.36 -5.26
CA ASP A 197 25.96 21.50 -6.24
C ASP A 197 25.68 20.57 -7.43
N ASN A 198 25.51 21.17 -8.60
CA ASN A 198 25.12 20.49 -9.83
C ASN A 198 26.25 20.48 -10.87
N SER A 199 27.50 20.77 -10.47
CA SER A 199 28.66 20.80 -11.39
C SER A 199 28.84 19.50 -12.17
N ASP A 200 28.47 18.38 -11.55
CA ASP A 200 28.67 17.03 -12.09
C ASP A 200 27.38 16.42 -12.68
N PHE A 201 26.29 17.20 -12.72
CA PHE A 201 25.00 16.71 -13.20
C PHE A 201 24.94 16.82 -14.73
N THR A 202 24.52 15.73 -15.39
CA THR A 202 24.35 15.69 -16.85
C THR A 202 22.87 15.70 -17.22
N LEU A 203 22.44 16.68 -18.02
CA LEU A 203 21.12 16.72 -18.62
C LEU A 203 21.21 16.39 -20.12
N THR A 204 20.72 15.22 -20.50
CA THR A 204 20.59 14.81 -21.92
C THR A 204 19.18 15.09 -22.43
N LYS A 205 19.05 15.48 -23.71
CA LYS A 205 17.75 15.74 -24.35
C LYS A 205 17.61 14.89 -25.61
N ARG A 206 16.46 14.27 -25.78
CA ARG A 206 16.04 13.54 -26.98
C ARG A 206 14.65 13.95 -27.43
N VAL A 207 14.31 13.72 -28.71
CA VAL A 207 12.97 13.97 -29.24
C VAL A 207 12.11 12.72 -29.11
N LEU A 208 12.68 11.56 -29.48
CA LEU A 208 12.05 10.25 -29.38
C LEU A 208 12.82 9.36 -28.39
N GLU A 209 12.14 8.35 -27.83
CA GLU A 209 12.75 7.39 -26.90
C GLU A 209 13.93 6.60 -27.52
N GLN A 210 13.97 6.47 -28.84
CA GLN A 210 15.01 5.72 -29.54
C GLN A 210 16.21 6.58 -29.98
N ASP A 211 16.12 7.91 -29.87
CA ASP A 211 17.23 8.78 -30.25
C ASP A 211 18.41 8.62 -29.28
N GLU A 212 19.62 8.89 -29.78
CA GLU A 212 20.84 8.93 -28.96
C GLU A 212 20.73 9.98 -27.84
N ARG A 213 21.35 9.68 -26.69
CA ARG A 213 21.36 10.52 -25.48
C ARG A 213 22.66 11.29 -25.35
#